data_AF-A0A0N5BZL9-F1
#
_entry.id   AF-A0A0N5BZL9-F1
#
_cell.length_a   1.000
_cell.length_b   1.000
_cell.length_c   1.000
_cell.angle_alpha   90.00
_cell.angle_beta   90.00
_cell.angle_gamma   90.00
#
_symmetry.space_group_name_H-M   'P 1'
#
loop_
_entity.id
_entity.type
_entity.pdbx_description
1 polymer ?
#
loop_
_entity_poly.entity_id
_entity_poly.type
_entity_poly.pdbx_seq_one_letter_code
_entity_poly.pdbx_strand_id
1 'polypeptide(L)'
;MANLPEQFRDLPSIFDAMALFGTPEEAEKFLFDHQIFPSSRECHRCGRSMNLNGQSFRCGRKTCQAKSSVRNGTFFSKMKAPLHIVLFYLYMFISGSSQTQIINYLKISKETAASLCKYTRQLLGDAVEESDVKIGGPGIIVEIDESKFGKRKYHRGHRVDGAWVLEGVEKTSERRLFVRVIEKRDARTLETIIKQHVLPGSIIHTDSWRGYSNLANLRRMRYTHRVVNHSQSFRNPETGVHTNIIEGTWSGVKLGIPLRCRNREVIDDYLWGFVWKRINQGRRFEALIWALRNIRWEDLDDSTESVDETFDQLDVDDSQRSIEEDLGTDGQHHLDRQSSPPVASPVRTRRRTRNT
;
A
#
# COMPACT_ATOMS: atom_id res chain seq x y z
N MET A 1 -10.82 -4.42 24.92
CA MET A 1 -9.58 -4.27 24.13
C MET A 1 -8.58 -3.51 24.98
N ALA A 2 -7.27 -3.74 24.85
CA ALA A 2 -6.30 -2.84 25.46
C ALA A 2 -6.24 -1.57 24.59
N ASN A 3 -6.53 -0.41 25.16
CA ASN A 3 -6.40 0.85 24.45
C ASN A 3 -4.91 1.14 24.26
N LEU A 4 -4.47 1.33 23.02
CA LEU A 4 -3.18 1.96 22.77
C LEU A 4 -3.24 3.39 23.31
N PRO A 5 -2.21 3.87 24.05
CA PRO A 5 -2.21 5.25 24.54
C PRO A 5 -2.22 6.24 23.37
N GLU A 6 -2.83 7.42 23.57
CA GLU A 6 -3.12 8.39 22.50
C GLU A 6 -1.87 8.90 21.76
N GLN A 7 -0.68 8.71 22.34
CA GLN A 7 0.64 8.97 21.74
C GLN A 7 0.88 8.28 20.38
N PHE A 8 0.13 7.22 20.05
CA PHE A 8 0.32 6.44 18.81
C PHE A 8 -0.56 6.85 17.63
N ARG A 9 -1.29 7.98 17.74
CA ARG A 9 -2.10 8.49 16.63
C ARG A 9 -1.30 8.92 15.40
N ASP A 10 -0.02 9.25 15.52
CA ASP A 10 0.85 9.44 14.35
C ASP A 10 2.11 8.57 14.47
N LEU A 11 3.03 8.71 13.51
CA LEU A 11 4.36 8.12 13.61
C LEU A 11 5.08 8.63 14.87
N PRO A 12 5.57 7.74 15.77
CA PRO A 12 6.40 8.14 16.91
C PRO A 12 7.66 8.90 16.47
N SER A 13 8.31 9.65 17.36
CA SER A 13 9.63 10.21 17.04
C SER A 13 10.68 9.10 16.96
N ILE A 14 11.84 9.39 16.37
CA ILE A 14 12.95 8.44 16.33
C ILE A 14 13.42 8.04 17.74
N PHE A 15 13.33 8.94 18.72
CA PHE A 15 13.69 8.65 20.11
C PHE A 15 12.66 7.75 20.79
N ASP A 16 11.37 7.92 20.49
CA ASP A 16 10.31 7.02 20.97
C ASP A 16 10.47 5.62 20.34
N ALA A 17 10.75 5.55 19.03
CA ALA A 17 11.06 4.29 18.35
C ALA A 17 12.28 3.58 18.97
N MET A 18 13.32 4.32 19.35
CA MET A 18 14.47 3.79 20.09
C MET A 18 14.10 3.30 21.50
N ALA A 19 13.19 3.96 22.20
CA ALA A 19 12.70 3.49 23.51
C ALA A 19 11.73 2.29 23.42
N LEU A 20 11.12 2.06 22.27
CA LEU A 20 10.15 0.97 22.05
C LEU A 20 10.80 -0.33 21.55
N PHE A 21 11.84 -0.24 20.73
CA PHE A 21 12.50 -1.40 20.12
C PHE A 21 13.98 -1.15 19.75
N GLY A 22 14.69 -0.33 20.52
CA GLY A 22 16.11 -0.03 20.32
C GLY A 22 17.02 -1.27 20.35
N THR A 23 16.82 -2.11 21.36
CA THR A 23 17.58 -3.34 21.62
C THR A 23 16.84 -4.60 21.13
N PRO A 24 17.53 -5.74 20.94
CA PRO A 24 16.88 -7.04 20.71
C PRO A 24 15.80 -7.39 21.75
N GLU A 25 16.05 -7.06 23.01
CA GLU A 25 15.22 -7.39 24.17
C GLU A 25 13.95 -6.52 24.22
N GLU A 26 14.08 -5.20 24.00
CA GLU A 26 12.93 -4.30 23.84
C GLU A 26 12.09 -4.71 22.63
N ALA A 27 12.73 -5.05 21.50
CA ALA A 27 12.04 -5.52 20.30
C ALA A 27 11.25 -6.82 20.52
N GLU A 28 11.81 -7.81 21.25
CA GLU A 28 11.07 -9.02 21.62
C GLU A 28 9.90 -8.72 22.56
N LYS A 29 10.12 -7.87 23.59
CA LYS A 29 9.07 -7.44 24.52
C LYS A 29 7.93 -6.72 23.79
N PHE A 30 8.25 -5.77 22.91
CA PHE A 30 7.29 -5.02 22.09
C PHE A 30 6.41 -5.95 21.26
N LEU A 31 7.00 -6.97 20.63
CA LEU A 31 6.27 -7.93 19.80
C LEU A 31 5.30 -8.80 20.62
N PHE A 32 5.61 -9.13 21.87
CA PHE A 32 4.68 -9.81 22.77
C PHE A 32 3.61 -8.87 23.35
N ASP A 33 3.98 -7.67 23.81
CA ASP A 33 3.05 -6.68 24.40
C ASP A 33 1.95 -6.28 23.39
N HIS A 34 2.33 -6.03 22.13
CA HIS A 34 1.41 -5.73 21.05
C HIS A 34 0.74 -6.98 20.44
N GLN A 35 1.00 -8.17 20.98
CA GLN A 35 0.43 -9.46 20.57
C GLN A 35 0.70 -9.84 19.09
N ILE A 36 1.80 -9.35 18.53
CA ILE A 36 2.32 -9.74 17.21
C ILE A 36 2.96 -11.13 17.31
N PHE A 37 3.72 -11.37 18.38
CA PHE A 37 4.13 -12.71 18.77
C PHE A 37 3.06 -13.33 19.69
N PRO A 38 2.59 -14.56 19.38
CA PRO A 38 1.61 -15.23 20.22
C PRO A 38 2.26 -15.70 21.52
N SER A 39 1.56 -15.48 22.64
CA SER A 39 1.96 -15.95 23.98
C SER A 39 1.54 -17.41 24.27
N SER A 40 0.64 -17.98 23.47
CA SER A 40 0.18 -19.36 23.57
C SER A 40 0.06 -20.03 22.20
N ARG A 41 0.21 -21.37 22.16
CA ARG A 41 0.08 -22.17 20.94
C ARG A 41 -0.28 -23.62 21.27
N GLU A 42 -1.16 -24.22 20.47
CA GLU A 42 -1.47 -25.65 20.53
C GLU A 42 -0.49 -26.48 19.70
N CYS A 43 -0.21 -27.70 20.15
CA CYS A 43 0.70 -28.60 19.47
C CYS A 43 0.05 -29.25 18.25
N HIS A 44 0.54 -28.91 17.05
CA HIS A 44 0.09 -29.46 15.76
C HIS A 44 0.10 -30.99 15.63
N ARG A 45 0.78 -31.70 16.55
CA ARG A 45 0.82 -33.18 16.57
C ARG A 45 -0.13 -33.82 17.59
N CYS A 46 -0.67 -33.08 18.57
CA CYS A 46 -1.47 -33.68 19.65
C CYS A 46 -2.45 -32.76 20.41
N GLY A 47 -2.74 -31.56 19.89
CA GLY A 47 -3.73 -30.61 20.43
C GLY A 47 -3.37 -29.94 21.77
N ARG A 48 -2.47 -30.52 22.57
CA ARG A 48 -2.10 -29.94 23.87
C ARG A 48 -1.40 -28.59 23.71
N SER A 49 -1.74 -27.65 24.61
CA SER A 49 -0.99 -26.39 24.79
C SER A 49 0.51 -26.62 24.96
N MET A 50 1.31 -25.70 24.45
CA MET A 50 2.77 -25.73 24.45
C MET A 50 3.33 -24.70 25.43
N ASN A 51 4.39 -25.07 26.15
CA ASN A 51 5.10 -24.15 27.04
C ASN A 51 5.98 -23.23 26.22
N LEU A 52 5.91 -21.92 26.45
CA LEU A 52 6.79 -20.92 25.86
C LEU A 52 8.09 -20.81 26.67
N ASN A 53 9.23 -20.66 25.98
CA ASN A 53 10.53 -20.34 26.57
C ASN A 53 11.32 -19.48 25.57
N GLY A 54 11.48 -18.19 25.87
CA GLY A 54 11.89 -17.17 24.90
C GLY A 54 11.04 -17.25 23.63
N GLN A 55 11.67 -17.12 22.46
CA GLN A 55 11.03 -17.22 21.15
C GLN A 55 10.58 -18.65 20.74
N SER A 56 10.56 -19.65 21.63
CA SER A 56 10.29 -21.06 21.31
C SER A 56 9.19 -21.71 22.16
N PHE A 57 8.15 -22.22 21.50
CA PHE A 57 7.20 -23.16 22.09
C PHE A 57 7.74 -24.60 22.09
N ARG A 58 7.50 -25.34 23.16
CA ARG A 58 7.72 -26.80 23.25
C ARG A 58 6.51 -27.52 23.85
N CYS A 59 6.06 -28.61 23.23
CA CYS A 59 5.01 -29.47 23.78
C CYS A 59 5.54 -30.23 25.01
N GLY A 60 4.88 -30.08 26.17
CA GLY A 60 5.26 -30.75 27.41
C GLY A 60 5.07 -32.28 27.43
N ARG A 61 4.35 -32.87 26.47
CA ARG A 61 4.17 -34.33 26.38
C ARG A 61 5.50 -35.01 26.05
N LYS A 62 5.99 -35.88 26.93
CA LYS A 62 7.27 -36.62 26.77
C LYS A 62 7.35 -37.39 25.44
N THR A 63 6.26 -38.01 25.00
CA THR A 63 6.17 -38.77 23.73
C THR A 63 5.91 -37.89 22.50
N CYS A 64 6.07 -36.56 22.59
CA CYS A 64 5.81 -35.64 21.47
C CYS A 64 6.94 -34.63 21.30
N GLN A 65 7.26 -33.85 22.34
CA GLN A 65 8.34 -32.86 22.39
C GLN A 65 8.44 -31.88 21.18
N ALA A 66 7.37 -31.74 20.40
CA ALA A 66 7.35 -30.89 19.22
C ALA A 66 7.71 -29.45 19.58
N LYS A 67 8.47 -28.79 18.69
CA LYS A 67 8.90 -27.40 18.82
C LYS A 67 8.20 -26.53 17.79
N SER A 68 8.07 -25.24 18.06
CA SER A 68 7.58 -24.22 17.11
C SER A 68 8.10 -22.85 17.53
N SER A 69 8.64 -22.04 16.61
CA SER A 69 9.06 -20.66 16.95
C SER A 69 7.85 -19.73 16.96
N VAL A 70 7.85 -18.74 17.86
CA VAL A 70 6.81 -17.69 17.90
C VAL A 70 6.65 -17.00 16.53
N ARG A 71 7.74 -16.92 15.76
CA ARG A 71 7.77 -16.30 14.42
C ARG A 71 6.94 -17.05 13.38
N ASN A 72 6.72 -18.37 13.51
CA ASN A 72 5.96 -19.13 12.52
C ASN A 72 4.52 -18.60 12.40
N GLY A 73 4.07 -18.31 11.17
CA GLY A 73 2.76 -17.72 10.88
C GLY A 73 2.71 -16.19 11.00
N THR A 74 3.81 -15.54 11.36
CA THR A 74 3.96 -14.07 11.47
C THR A 74 4.93 -13.56 10.41
N PHE A 75 4.89 -12.26 10.12
CA PHE A 75 5.83 -11.57 9.21
C PHE A 75 7.31 -11.92 9.43
N PHE A 76 7.68 -12.29 10.66
CA PHE A 76 9.05 -12.62 11.06
C PHE A 76 9.49 -14.06 10.69
N SER A 77 8.64 -14.89 10.06
CA SER A 77 8.94 -16.32 9.82
C SER A 77 10.21 -16.54 8.99
N LYS A 78 10.33 -15.86 7.83
CA LYS A 78 11.49 -15.95 6.92
C LYS A 78 12.62 -14.95 7.28
N MET A 79 12.51 -14.19 8.38
CA MET A 79 13.44 -13.12 8.73
C MET A 79 14.65 -13.60 9.55
N LYS A 80 15.84 -13.55 8.92
CA LYS A 80 17.14 -13.87 9.56
C LYS A 80 17.73 -12.69 10.36
N ALA A 81 17.32 -11.46 10.06
CA ALA A 81 17.81 -10.25 10.73
C ALA A 81 17.33 -10.15 12.21
N PRO A 82 18.03 -9.40 13.07
CA PRO A 82 17.59 -9.12 14.44
C PRO A 82 16.24 -8.39 14.48
N LEU A 83 15.44 -8.62 15.53
CA LEU A 83 14.08 -8.09 15.62
C LEU A 83 14.03 -6.55 15.62
N HIS A 84 14.95 -5.90 16.34
CA HIS A 84 15.08 -4.43 16.34
C HIS A 84 15.37 -3.89 14.93
N ILE A 85 16.30 -4.50 14.18
CA ILE A 85 16.61 -4.10 12.79
C ILE A 85 15.39 -4.21 11.89
N VAL A 86 14.58 -5.27 12.02
CA VAL A 86 13.35 -5.43 11.23
C VAL A 86 12.30 -4.37 11.62
N LEU A 87 12.12 -4.08 12.91
CA LEU A 87 11.18 -3.05 13.39
C LEU A 87 11.61 -1.64 12.96
N PHE A 88 12.89 -1.28 13.07
CA PHE A 88 13.43 -0.03 12.53
C PHE A 88 13.29 0.07 11.02
N TYR A 89 13.56 -1.02 10.28
CA TYR A 89 13.35 -1.02 8.83
C TYR A 89 11.88 -0.68 8.50
N LEU A 90 10.93 -1.35 9.16
CA LEU A 90 9.50 -1.11 8.95
C LEU A 90 9.09 0.32 9.31
N TYR A 91 9.54 0.84 10.45
CA TYR A 91 9.33 2.22 10.89
C TYR A 91 9.87 3.24 9.87
N MET A 92 11.10 3.08 9.40
CA MET A 92 11.71 3.98 8.39
C MET A 92 11.04 3.83 7.01
N PHE A 93 10.53 2.65 6.68
CA PHE A 93 9.78 2.42 5.45
C PHE A 93 8.43 3.15 5.46
N ILE A 94 7.71 3.16 6.60
CA ILE A 94 6.43 3.89 6.72
C ILE A 94 6.61 5.40 6.93
N SER A 95 7.73 5.85 7.49
CA SER A 95 8.09 7.27 7.57
C SER A 95 8.36 7.88 6.19
N GLY A 96 8.96 7.09 5.29
CA GLY A 96 9.27 7.49 3.92
C GLY A 96 10.76 7.68 3.62
N SER A 97 11.66 7.21 4.50
CA SER A 97 13.10 7.20 4.22
C SER A 97 13.45 6.39 2.96
N SER A 98 14.47 6.82 2.22
CA SER A 98 14.94 6.09 1.04
C SER A 98 15.62 4.77 1.41
N GLN A 99 15.66 3.81 0.49
CA GLN A 99 16.33 2.53 0.74
C GLN A 99 17.81 2.72 1.06
N THR A 100 18.49 3.63 0.36
CA THR A 100 19.90 4.01 0.60
C THR A 100 20.11 4.61 1.99
N GLN A 101 19.17 5.43 2.49
CA GLN A 101 19.19 5.91 3.88
C GLN A 101 19.05 4.76 4.88
N ILE A 102 18.06 3.87 4.69
CA ILE A 102 17.80 2.76 5.59
C ILE A 102 18.99 1.79 5.66
N ILE A 103 19.59 1.44 4.52
CA ILE A 103 20.83 0.66 4.42
C ILE A 103 21.96 1.35 5.21
N ASN A 104 22.19 2.64 4.96
CA ASN A 104 23.30 3.38 5.57
C ASN A 104 23.15 3.61 7.08
N TYR A 105 21.92 3.72 7.60
CA TYR A 105 21.67 3.89 9.03
C TYR A 105 21.63 2.55 9.78
N LEU A 106 20.99 1.51 9.24
CA LEU A 106 20.85 0.21 9.92
C LEU A 106 22.02 -0.75 9.66
N LYS A 107 22.96 -0.39 8.78
CA LYS A 107 24.14 -1.19 8.40
C LYS A 107 23.81 -2.61 7.91
N ILE A 108 22.65 -2.76 7.26
CA ILE A 108 22.20 -4.01 6.65
C ILE A 108 22.74 -4.17 5.23
N SER A 109 22.81 -5.41 4.74
CA SER A 109 23.21 -5.70 3.36
C SER A 109 22.09 -5.33 2.36
N LYS A 110 22.45 -5.19 1.08
CA LYS A 110 21.49 -4.86 0.01
C LYS A 110 20.40 -5.92 -0.11
N GLU A 111 20.78 -7.19 -0.11
CA GLU A 111 19.88 -8.34 -0.27
C GLU A 111 18.92 -8.48 0.93
N THR A 112 19.40 -8.10 2.13
CA THR A 112 18.57 -7.98 3.34
C THR A 112 17.53 -6.86 3.18
N ALA A 113 17.97 -5.68 2.74
CA ALA A 113 17.08 -4.55 2.46
C ALA A 113 16.07 -4.86 1.34
N ALA A 114 16.48 -5.60 0.29
CA ALA A 114 15.64 -6.05 -0.81
C ALA A 114 14.49 -6.94 -0.34
N SER A 115 14.84 -7.95 0.46
CA SER A 115 13.90 -8.88 1.07
C SER A 115 12.89 -8.13 1.93
N LEU A 116 13.37 -7.25 2.83
CA LEU A 116 12.51 -6.43 3.68
C LEU A 116 11.65 -5.46 2.86
N CYS A 117 12.16 -4.87 1.78
CA CYS A 117 11.44 -3.94 0.90
C CYS A 117 10.25 -4.62 0.20
N LYS A 118 10.49 -5.83 -0.35
CA LYS A 118 9.46 -6.68 -0.97
C LYS A 118 8.42 -7.14 0.06
N TYR A 119 8.85 -7.77 1.15
CA TYR A 119 7.93 -8.28 2.16
C TYR A 119 7.13 -7.16 2.85
N THR A 120 7.72 -5.98 3.08
CA THR A 120 6.99 -4.84 3.65
C THR A 120 5.87 -4.39 2.72
N ARG A 121 6.12 -4.21 1.41
CA ARG A 121 5.04 -3.88 0.44
C ARG A 121 3.91 -4.90 0.48
N GLN A 122 4.23 -6.18 0.51
CA GLN A 122 3.23 -7.26 0.58
C GLN A 122 2.43 -7.22 1.88
N LEU A 123 3.08 -6.99 3.03
CA LEU A 123 2.39 -6.81 4.33
C LEU A 123 1.43 -5.62 4.32
N LEU A 124 1.84 -4.49 3.74
CA LEU A 124 0.97 -3.30 3.65
C LEU A 124 -0.19 -3.54 2.67
N GLY A 125 0.03 -4.24 1.55
CA GLY A 125 -1.01 -4.56 0.58
C GLY A 125 -2.03 -5.59 1.07
N ASP A 126 -1.59 -6.68 1.71
CA ASP A 126 -2.47 -7.67 2.35
C ASP A 126 -3.29 -7.04 3.51
N ALA A 127 -2.87 -5.87 4.01
CA ALA A 127 -3.55 -5.07 5.04
C ALA A 127 -4.47 -3.95 4.49
N VAL A 128 -4.75 -3.91 3.17
CA VAL A 128 -5.82 -3.08 2.60
C VAL A 128 -7.05 -3.93 2.32
N GLU A 129 -8.21 -3.54 2.84
CA GLU A 129 -9.47 -4.21 2.53
C GLU A 129 -10.13 -3.64 1.26
N GLU A 130 -10.90 -4.48 0.57
CA GLU A 130 -11.78 -4.06 -0.54
C GLU A 130 -12.84 -3.02 -0.10
N SER A 131 -13.05 -2.91 1.22
CA SER A 131 -13.83 -1.87 1.91
C SER A 131 -13.20 -0.47 1.76
N ASP A 132 -11.89 -0.37 1.96
CA ASP A 132 -11.17 0.90 2.09
C ASP A 132 -11.16 1.68 0.78
N VAL A 133 -11.03 0.93 -0.33
CA VAL A 133 -10.97 1.39 -1.72
C VAL A 133 -12.35 1.53 -2.39
N LYS A 134 -13.45 1.50 -1.63
CA LYS A 134 -14.79 1.81 -2.14
C LYS A 134 -15.17 3.27 -1.89
N ILE A 135 -15.21 4.05 -2.96
CA ILE A 135 -15.21 5.50 -2.93
C ILE A 135 -16.48 6.12 -3.52
N GLY A 136 -16.68 7.40 -3.23
CA GLY A 136 -17.81 8.17 -3.74
C GLY A 136 -19.10 7.92 -2.95
N GLY A 137 -20.24 8.08 -3.63
CA GLY A 137 -21.58 8.00 -3.06
C GLY A 137 -22.43 9.22 -3.46
N PRO A 138 -23.69 9.29 -3.01
CA PRO A 138 -24.61 10.39 -3.35
C PRO A 138 -24.00 11.77 -3.07
N GLY A 139 -23.84 12.57 -4.12
CA GLY A 139 -23.28 13.93 -4.05
C GLY A 139 -21.75 14.03 -4.00
N ILE A 140 -21.02 12.91 -3.83
CA ILE A 140 -19.56 12.91 -3.88
C ILE A 140 -19.09 12.90 -5.33
N ILE A 141 -18.12 13.77 -5.62
CA ILE A 141 -17.41 13.81 -6.90
C ILE A 141 -16.20 12.88 -6.85
N VAL A 142 -16.06 12.03 -7.87
CA VAL A 142 -14.89 11.16 -8.10
C VAL A 142 -14.27 11.51 -9.46
N GLU A 143 -12.99 11.86 -9.46
CA GLU A 143 -12.19 12.04 -10.68
C GLU A 143 -11.57 10.69 -11.07
N ILE A 144 -11.66 10.28 -12.34
CA ILE A 144 -11.22 8.97 -12.85
C ILE A 144 -10.45 9.13 -14.17
N ASP A 145 -9.28 8.48 -14.27
CA ASP A 145 -8.34 8.56 -15.40
C ASP A 145 -7.45 7.28 -15.47
N GLU A 146 -6.82 7.03 -16.63
CA GLU A 146 -5.87 5.93 -16.82
C GLU A 146 -4.45 6.40 -17.18
N SER A 147 -3.51 6.16 -16.26
CA SER A 147 -2.08 6.38 -16.52
C SER A 147 -1.41 5.12 -17.04
N LYS A 148 -0.58 5.27 -18.07
CA LYS A 148 0.37 4.22 -18.48
C LYS A 148 1.73 4.43 -17.83
N PHE A 149 2.11 3.47 -17.01
CA PHE A 149 3.43 3.27 -16.43
C PHE A 149 4.34 2.54 -17.44
N GLY A 150 5.67 2.63 -17.29
CA GLY A 150 6.63 1.96 -18.18
C GLY A 150 6.54 2.38 -19.65
N LYS A 151 6.64 3.68 -19.93
CA LYS A 151 6.69 4.25 -21.29
C LYS A 151 8.13 4.37 -21.80
N ARG A 152 8.33 4.29 -23.12
CA ARG A 152 9.57 4.68 -23.80
C ARG A 152 9.73 6.20 -23.80
N LYS A 153 10.94 6.72 -23.55
CA LYS A 153 11.26 8.14 -23.79
C LYS A 153 11.17 8.45 -25.29
N TYR A 154 10.30 9.40 -25.65
CA TYR A 154 9.97 9.80 -27.02
C TYR A 154 9.67 8.62 -28.00
N HIS A 155 9.07 7.52 -27.52
CA HIS A 155 8.82 6.27 -28.28
C HIS A 155 10.07 5.55 -28.84
N ARG A 156 11.28 6.05 -28.58
CA ARG A 156 12.57 5.49 -29.01
C ARG A 156 13.17 4.55 -27.95
N GLY A 157 14.19 3.77 -28.33
CA GLY A 157 14.90 2.85 -27.43
C GLY A 157 14.20 1.50 -27.20
N HIS A 158 14.61 0.80 -26.14
CA HIS A 158 14.16 -0.57 -25.81
C HIS A 158 12.63 -0.67 -25.66
N ARG A 159 12.03 -1.83 -25.96
CA ARG A 159 10.60 -2.04 -25.68
C ARG A 159 10.39 -2.23 -24.17
N VAL A 160 9.40 -1.54 -23.60
CA VAL A 160 9.00 -1.72 -22.20
C VAL A 160 7.52 -2.07 -22.21
N ASP A 161 7.18 -3.26 -21.74
CA ASP A 161 5.78 -3.68 -21.57
C ASP A 161 5.26 -3.15 -20.23
N GLY A 162 5.12 -1.83 -20.19
CA GLY A 162 4.60 -1.08 -19.05
C GLY A 162 3.10 -1.28 -18.83
N ALA A 163 2.69 -1.19 -17.56
CA ALA A 163 1.32 -1.38 -17.11
C ALA A 163 0.41 -0.19 -17.47
N TRP A 164 -0.82 -0.47 -17.91
CA TRP A 164 -1.92 0.49 -17.77
C TRP A 164 -2.50 0.37 -16.36
N VAL A 165 -2.86 1.51 -15.77
CA VAL A 165 -3.41 1.59 -14.42
C VAL A 165 -4.57 2.57 -14.43
N LEU A 166 -5.71 2.15 -13.90
CA LEU A 166 -6.88 3.00 -13.65
C LEU A 166 -6.82 3.51 -12.21
N GLU A 167 -6.94 4.82 -12.00
CA GLU A 167 -7.18 5.42 -10.68
C GLU A 167 -8.58 6.06 -10.65
N GLY A 168 -9.20 6.05 -9.48
CA GLY A 168 -10.27 6.99 -9.16
C GLY A 168 -10.06 7.57 -7.77
N VAL A 169 -10.26 8.88 -7.61
CA VAL A 169 -10.03 9.62 -6.35
C VAL A 169 -11.19 10.57 -6.04
N GLU A 170 -11.58 10.62 -4.77
CA GLU A 170 -12.61 11.53 -4.28
C GLU A 170 -12.13 12.99 -4.23
N LYS A 171 -13.01 13.91 -4.63
CA LYS A 171 -12.87 15.36 -4.45
C LYS A 171 -13.26 15.79 -3.03
N THR A 172 -12.66 15.12 -2.04
CA THR A 172 -12.91 15.28 -0.60
C THR A 172 -11.63 15.69 0.13
N SER A 173 -11.74 16.07 1.42
CA SER A 173 -10.57 16.33 2.28
C SER A 173 -9.71 15.07 2.48
N GLU A 174 -10.36 13.92 2.53
CA GLU A 174 -9.77 12.61 2.79
C GLU A 174 -9.05 12.05 1.56
N ARG A 175 -9.44 12.50 0.35
CA ARG A 175 -8.93 12.06 -0.96
C ARG A 175 -8.79 10.54 -1.03
N ARG A 176 -9.86 9.84 -0.64
CA ARG A 176 -9.96 8.37 -0.72
C ARG A 176 -9.89 7.95 -2.18
N LEU A 177 -9.27 6.82 -2.46
CA LEU A 177 -8.99 6.40 -3.84
C LEU A 177 -8.98 4.87 -3.99
N PHE A 178 -9.17 4.42 -5.23
CA PHE A 178 -8.79 3.09 -5.68
C PHE A 178 -7.75 3.21 -6.78
N VAL A 179 -6.85 2.23 -6.85
CA VAL A 179 -5.94 2.06 -8.00
C VAL A 179 -5.96 0.60 -8.43
N ARG A 180 -5.99 0.33 -9.74
CA ARG A 180 -6.00 -1.02 -10.31
C ARG A 180 -5.15 -1.08 -11.56
N VAL A 181 -4.22 -2.05 -11.62
CA VAL A 181 -3.60 -2.45 -12.90
C VAL A 181 -4.69 -3.00 -13.82
N ILE A 182 -4.71 -2.58 -15.08
CA ILE A 182 -5.68 -3.05 -16.07
C ILE A 182 -4.98 -3.77 -17.22
N GLU A 183 -5.54 -4.92 -17.61
CA GLU A 183 -5.01 -5.72 -18.71
C GLU A 183 -5.24 -5.08 -20.08
N LYS A 184 -6.42 -4.46 -20.24
CA LYS A 184 -6.92 -3.89 -21.48
C LYS A 184 -7.52 -2.53 -21.20
N ARG A 185 -7.09 -1.51 -21.95
CA ARG A 185 -7.69 -0.18 -21.95
C ARG A 185 -8.94 -0.20 -22.84
N ASP A 186 -10.01 -0.84 -22.36
CA ASP A 186 -11.30 -0.91 -23.04
C ASP A 186 -12.47 -0.57 -22.10
N ALA A 187 -13.57 -0.05 -22.68
CA ALA A 187 -14.72 0.44 -21.95
C ALA A 187 -15.32 -0.61 -20.99
N ARG A 188 -15.40 -1.88 -21.43
CA ARG A 188 -15.96 -2.98 -20.62
C ARG A 188 -15.12 -3.25 -19.38
N THR A 189 -13.80 -3.21 -19.53
CA THR A 189 -12.84 -3.40 -18.43
C THR A 189 -12.96 -2.26 -17.42
N LEU A 190 -12.94 -1.00 -17.87
CA LEU A 190 -13.10 0.15 -16.97
C LEU A 190 -14.47 0.17 -16.29
N GLU A 191 -15.55 0.00 -17.04
CA GLU A 191 -16.92 -0.07 -16.49
C GLU A 191 -17.03 -1.10 -15.37
N THR A 192 -16.38 -2.25 -15.51
CA THR A 192 -16.44 -3.33 -14.51
C THR A 192 -15.73 -2.92 -13.23
N ILE A 193 -14.54 -2.32 -13.34
CA ILE A 193 -13.77 -1.82 -12.19
C ILE A 193 -14.48 -0.65 -11.52
N ILE A 194 -15.01 0.31 -12.29
CA ILE A 194 -15.74 1.47 -11.77
C ILE A 194 -17.00 1.02 -11.02
N LYS A 195 -17.78 0.05 -11.55
CA LYS A 195 -18.94 -0.53 -10.85
C LYS A 195 -18.59 -1.21 -9.53
N GLN A 196 -17.37 -1.75 -9.40
CA GLN A 196 -16.90 -2.43 -8.20
C GLN A 196 -16.45 -1.43 -7.12
N HIS A 197 -15.76 -0.35 -7.49
CA HIS A 197 -15.09 0.55 -6.56
C HIS A 197 -15.79 1.90 -6.34
N VAL A 198 -16.67 2.34 -7.25
CA VAL A 198 -17.38 3.64 -7.13
C VAL A 198 -18.84 3.42 -6.75
N LEU A 199 -19.25 3.98 -5.61
CA LEU A 199 -20.57 3.76 -5.02
C LEU A 199 -21.70 4.39 -5.85
N PRO A 200 -22.90 3.76 -5.93
CA PRO A 200 -24.05 4.31 -6.65
C PRO A 200 -24.42 5.74 -6.22
N GLY A 201 -24.84 6.56 -7.18
CA GLY A 201 -25.17 7.98 -6.97
C GLY A 201 -23.99 8.95 -7.00
N SER A 202 -22.76 8.46 -7.24
CA SER A 202 -21.58 9.32 -7.43
C SER A 202 -21.70 10.23 -8.65
N ILE A 203 -21.09 11.41 -8.55
CA ILE A 203 -20.78 12.27 -9.69
C ILE A 203 -19.39 11.85 -10.19
N ILE A 204 -19.26 11.44 -11.45
CA ILE A 204 -17.97 11.01 -12.01
C ILE A 204 -17.47 12.07 -12.99
N HIS A 205 -16.22 12.49 -12.83
CA HIS A 205 -15.49 13.34 -13.76
C HIS A 205 -14.42 12.52 -14.49
N THR A 206 -14.36 12.62 -15.82
CA THR A 206 -13.32 11.97 -16.65
C THR A 206 -12.79 12.94 -17.72
N ASP A 207 -11.75 12.52 -18.44
CA ASP A 207 -11.41 13.10 -19.74
C ASP A 207 -12.51 12.83 -20.80
N SER A 208 -12.27 13.27 -22.04
CA SER A 208 -13.17 13.09 -23.18
C SER A 208 -13.02 11.72 -23.89
N TRP A 209 -12.38 10.72 -23.30
CA TRP A 209 -12.19 9.43 -23.96
C TRP A 209 -13.51 8.66 -24.12
N ARG A 210 -13.77 8.19 -25.36
CA ARG A 210 -15.02 7.50 -25.72
C ARG A 210 -15.31 6.27 -24.84
N GLY A 211 -14.31 5.64 -24.22
CA GLY A 211 -14.55 4.49 -23.33
C GLY A 211 -15.38 4.83 -22.08
N TYR A 212 -15.45 6.11 -21.67
CA TYR A 212 -16.27 6.57 -20.56
C TYR A 212 -17.71 6.94 -20.95
N SER A 213 -18.06 6.99 -22.24
CA SER A 213 -19.35 7.55 -22.71
C SER A 213 -20.60 6.81 -22.23
N ASN A 214 -20.46 5.62 -21.65
CA ASN A 214 -21.58 4.80 -21.16
C ASN A 214 -21.80 4.93 -19.63
N LEU A 215 -20.95 5.68 -18.90
CA LEU A 215 -20.96 5.70 -17.42
C LEU A 215 -22.31 6.11 -16.80
N ALA A 216 -23.01 7.09 -17.39
CA ALA A 216 -24.32 7.52 -16.89
C ALA A 216 -25.40 6.42 -17.01
N ASN A 217 -25.30 5.54 -18.02
CA ASN A 217 -26.30 4.51 -18.33
C ASN A 217 -26.11 3.21 -17.55
N LEU A 218 -25.14 3.14 -16.63
CA LEU A 218 -24.80 1.92 -15.92
C LEU A 218 -25.93 1.49 -14.97
N ARG A 219 -26.60 0.39 -15.35
CA ARG A 219 -27.78 -0.17 -14.67
C ARG A 219 -27.54 -0.29 -13.16
N ARG A 220 -28.46 0.27 -12.36
CA ARG A 220 -28.45 0.36 -10.89
C ARG A 220 -27.43 1.36 -10.28
N MET A 221 -26.44 1.86 -11.03
CA MET A 221 -25.41 2.76 -10.48
C MET A 221 -25.88 4.21 -10.36
N ARG A 222 -26.66 4.72 -11.34
CA ARG A 222 -27.20 6.10 -11.34
C ARG A 222 -26.09 7.15 -11.18
N TYR A 223 -24.99 7.00 -11.92
CA TYR A 223 -23.90 7.98 -11.91
C TYR A 223 -24.29 9.24 -12.68
N THR A 224 -23.88 10.42 -12.19
CA THR A 224 -23.86 11.65 -13.00
C THR A 224 -22.49 11.81 -13.62
N HIS A 225 -22.34 11.48 -14.90
CA HIS A 225 -21.07 11.63 -15.62
C HIS A 225 -20.89 13.05 -16.16
N ARG A 226 -19.70 13.62 -15.99
CA ARG A 226 -19.25 14.89 -16.56
C ARG A 226 -17.85 14.72 -17.16
N VAL A 227 -17.54 15.55 -18.15
CA VAL A 227 -16.36 15.38 -19.02
C VAL A 227 -15.55 16.67 -19.09
N VAL A 228 -14.23 16.55 -18.98
CA VAL A 228 -13.26 17.61 -19.28
C VAL A 228 -12.72 17.41 -20.70
N ASN A 229 -12.62 18.49 -21.47
CA ASN A 229 -11.95 18.47 -22.77
C ASN A 229 -10.61 19.20 -22.71
N HIS A 230 -9.56 18.46 -22.37
CA HIS A 230 -8.19 18.96 -22.28
C HIS A 230 -7.63 19.51 -23.60
N SER A 231 -8.26 19.20 -24.75
CA SER A 231 -7.89 19.82 -26.05
C SER A 231 -8.41 21.26 -26.22
N GLN A 232 -9.27 21.73 -25.31
CA GLN A 232 -9.91 23.04 -25.36
C GLN A 232 -9.66 23.86 -24.08
N SER A 233 -9.64 23.21 -22.90
CA SER A 233 -9.50 23.90 -21.62
C SER A 233 -9.11 22.97 -20.47
N PHE A 234 -8.16 23.38 -19.61
CA PHE A 234 -7.81 22.68 -18.35
C PHE A 234 -8.99 22.59 -17.37
N ARG A 235 -9.90 23.57 -17.42
CA ARG A 235 -11.17 23.58 -16.69
C ARG A 235 -12.27 23.95 -17.66
N ASN A 236 -13.30 23.13 -17.77
CA ASN A 236 -14.46 23.41 -18.62
C ASN A 236 -15.09 24.76 -18.17
N PRO A 237 -15.18 25.78 -19.05
CA PRO A 237 -15.52 27.14 -18.63
C PRO A 237 -17.00 27.31 -18.23
N GLU A 238 -17.89 26.49 -18.77
CA GLU A 238 -19.34 26.57 -18.53
C GLU A 238 -19.75 25.82 -17.25
N THR A 239 -19.15 24.66 -17.00
CA THR A 239 -19.52 23.75 -15.91
C THR A 239 -18.52 23.75 -14.73
N GLY A 240 -17.36 24.40 -14.91
CA GLY A 240 -16.29 24.48 -13.92
C GLY A 240 -15.56 23.18 -13.63
N VAL A 241 -15.83 22.10 -14.38
CA VAL A 241 -15.30 20.73 -14.20
C VAL A 241 -13.81 20.66 -14.58
N HIS A 242 -13.03 19.92 -13.79
CA HIS A 242 -11.58 19.74 -13.91
C HIS A 242 -11.13 18.46 -13.16
N THR A 243 -9.88 18.00 -13.39
CA THR A 243 -9.32 16.69 -12.95
C THR A 243 -7.97 16.78 -12.19
N ASN A 244 -7.62 17.98 -11.71
CA ASN A 244 -6.32 18.28 -11.11
C ASN A 244 -6.02 17.46 -9.83
N ILE A 245 -7.00 16.81 -9.19
CA ILE A 245 -6.76 15.99 -7.98
C ILE A 245 -6.25 14.59 -8.36
N ILE A 246 -6.75 14.01 -9.45
CA ILE A 246 -6.19 12.76 -10.00
C ILE A 246 -4.83 13.01 -10.66
N GLU A 247 -4.66 14.12 -11.38
CA GLU A 247 -3.36 14.50 -11.97
C GLU A 247 -2.28 14.72 -10.90
N GLY A 248 -2.60 15.46 -9.83
CA GLY A 248 -1.72 15.63 -8.67
C GLY A 248 -1.47 14.33 -7.89
N THR A 249 -2.44 13.39 -7.89
CA THR A 249 -2.23 12.08 -7.25
C THR A 249 -1.35 11.17 -8.11
N TRP A 250 -1.52 11.16 -9.43
CA TRP A 250 -0.61 10.46 -10.36
C TRP A 250 0.83 10.92 -10.22
N SER A 251 1.08 12.22 -10.01
CA SER A 251 2.42 12.72 -9.69
C SER A 251 2.98 12.05 -8.43
N GLY A 252 2.22 12.03 -7.33
CA GLY A 252 2.60 11.35 -6.09
C GLY A 252 2.81 9.84 -6.24
N VAL A 253 1.97 9.15 -7.02
CA VAL A 253 2.14 7.71 -7.32
C VAL A 253 3.42 7.49 -8.12
N LYS A 254 3.63 8.24 -9.21
CA LYS A 254 4.84 8.12 -10.05
C LYS A 254 6.12 8.33 -9.23
N LEU A 255 6.18 9.37 -8.40
CA LEU A 255 7.35 9.67 -7.56
C LEU A 255 7.64 8.54 -6.56
N GLY A 256 6.63 7.81 -6.10
CA GLY A 256 6.79 6.63 -5.23
C GLY A 256 7.26 5.35 -5.93
N ILE A 257 7.35 5.30 -7.28
CA ILE A 257 7.64 4.09 -8.05
C ILE A 257 8.86 4.30 -8.97
N PRO A 258 10.03 3.70 -8.66
CA PRO A 258 11.23 3.77 -9.50
C PRO A 258 10.97 3.32 -10.93
N LEU A 259 11.58 3.98 -11.92
CA LEU A 259 11.25 3.82 -13.35
C LEU A 259 11.25 2.36 -13.86
N ARG A 260 12.17 1.53 -13.38
CA ARG A 260 12.28 0.10 -13.73
C ARG A 260 11.25 -0.82 -13.07
N CYS A 261 10.69 -0.40 -11.92
CA CYS A 261 9.60 -1.09 -11.23
C CYS A 261 8.22 -0.75 -11.81
N ARG A 262 8.14 0.12 -12.82
CA ARG A 262 6.90 0.52 -13.54
C ARG A 262 6.45 -0.51 -14.59
N ASN A 263 6.62 -1.81 -14.30
CA ASN A 263 6.32 -2.96 -15.15
C ASN A 263 5.14 -3.78 -14.60
N ARG A 264 4.53 -4.67 -15.38
CA ARG A 264 3.32 -5.43 -14.97
C ARG A 264 3.52 -6.43 -13.82
N GLU A 265 4.75 -6.86 -13.54
CA GLU A 265 5.04 -7.95 -12.60
C GLU A 265 5.13 -7.46 -11.16
N VAL A 266 5.73 -6.28 -10.94
CA VAL A 266 6.00 -5.75 -9.58
C VAL A 266 5.21 -4.48 -9.22
N ILE A 267 4.57 -3.79 -10.18
CA ILE A 267 3.96 -2.48 -9.90
C ILE A 267 2.82 -2.56 -8.87
N ASP A 268 2.05 -3.65 -8.81
CA ASP A 268 0.88 -3.77 -7.94
C ASP A 268 1.28 -3.67 -6.45
N ASP A 269 2.36 -4.35 -6.03
CA ASP A 269 2.96 -4.24 -4.69
C ASP A 269 3.27 -2.77 -4.29
N TYR A 270 3.65 -1.93 -5.25
CA TYR A 270 3.89 -0.49 -5.01
C TYR A 270 2.59 0.32 -4.94
N LEU A 271 1.62 0.04 -5.82
CA LEU A 271 0.32 0.72 -5.84
C LEU A 271 -0.44 0.48 -4.54
N TRP A 272 -0.48 -0.76 -4.05
CA TRP A 272 -1.07 -1.08 -2.75
C TRP A 272 -0.31 -0.42 -1.59
N GLY A 273 1.02 -0.37 -1.64
CA GLY A 273 1.82 0.39 -0.68
C GLY A 273 1.49 1.89 -0.65
N PHE A 274 1.12 2.50 -1.78
CA PHE A 274 0.65 3.89 -1.87
C PHE A 274 -0.77 4.04 -1.29
N VAL A 275 -1.71 3.17 -1.69
CA VAL A 275 -3.09 3.12 -1.16
C VAL A 275 -3.06 3.02 0.37
N TRP A 276 -2.29 2.08 0.92
CA TRP A 276 -2.14 1.90 2.36
C TRP A 276 -1.59 3.15 3.05
N LYS A 277 -0.59 3.82 2.47
CA LYS A 277 -0.01 5.07 3.01
C LYS A 277 -0.97 6.27 2.96
N ARG A 278 -2.01 6.24 2.10
CA ARG A 278 -3.11 7.22 2.05
C ARG A 278 -4.17 6.93 3.12
N ILE A 279 -4.76 5.74 3.13
CA ILE A 279 -5.88 5.39 4.05
C ILE A 279 -5.47 5.31 5.54
N ASN A 280 -4.15 5.23 5.81
CA ASN A 280 -3.57 5.27 7.15
C ASN A 280 -2.78 6.59 7.43
N GLN A 281 -2.98 7.65 6.64
CA GLN A 281 -2.41 8.97 6.95
C GLN A 281 -2.88 9.43 8.34
N GLY A 282 -1.95 9.88 9.18
CA GLY A 282 -2.25 10.22 10.58
C GLY A 282 -2.74 9.03 11.42
N ARG A 283 -2.22 7.82 11.13
CA ARG A 283 -2.24 6.61 12.00
C ARG A 283 -1.30 5.48 11.50
N ARG A 284 -0.21 5.83 10.80
CA ARG A 284 0.62 4.82 10.07
C ARG A 284 1.28 3.80 10.99
N PHE A 285 1.73 4.20 12.17
CA PHE A 285 2.36 3.27 13.11
C PHE A 285 1.35 2.29 13.71
N GLU A 286 0.20 2.77 14.20
CA GLU A 286 -0.92 1.93 14.64
C GLU A 286 -1.33 0.91 13.56
N ALA A 287 -1.48 1.36 12.31
CA ALA A 287 -1.84 0.51 11.19
C ALA A 287 -0.78 -0.56 10.88
N LEU A 288 0.52 -0.24 11.02
CA LEU A 288 1.61 -1.21 10.86
C LEU A 288 1.56 -2.28 11.96
N ILE A 289 1.31 -1.89 13.21
CA ILE A 289 1.16 -2.83 14.34
C ILE A 289 -0.08 -3.70 14.15
N TRP A 290 -1.18 -3.14 13.63
CA TRP A 290 -2.35 -3.91 13.24
C TRP A 290 -2.03 -4.94 12.14
N ALA A 291 -1.30 -4.53 11.09
CA ALA A 291 -0.94 -5.42 9.98
C ALA A 291 -0.04 -6.58 10.46
N LEU A 292 1.04 -6.28 11.20
CA LEU A 292 1.95 -7.28 11.75
C LEU A 292 1.26 -8.33 12.64
N ARG A 293 0.19 -7.93 13.34
CA ARG A 293 -0.59 -8.78 14.24
C ARG A 293 -1.66 -9.62 13.54
N ASN A 294 -2.34 -9.07 12.54
CA ASN A 294 -3.54 -9.67 11.95
C ASN A 294 -3.30 -10.39 10.62
N ILE A 295 -2.29 -9.99 9.85
CA ILE A 295 -1.94 -10.65 8.58
C ILE A 295 -1.16 -11.94 8.86
N ARG A 296 -1.76 -13.07 8.47
CA ARG A 296 -1.12 -14.38 8.58
C ARG A 296 -0.07 -14.55 7.50
N TRP A 297 1.18 -14.69 7.93
CA TRP A 297 2.28 -15.00 7.03
C TRP A 297 2.38 -16.51 6.84
N GLU A 298 1.55 -17.01 5.94
CA GLU A 298 1.59 -18.41 5.49
C GLU A 298 2.69 -18.54 4.44
N ASP A 299 3.62 -19.46 4.69
CA ASP A 299 4.76 -19.74 3.82
C ASP A 299 4.25 -20.35 2.50
N LEU A 300 4.12 -19.51 1.47
CA LEU A 300 4.08 -19.99 0.09
C LEU A 300 5.39 -20.74 -0.20
N ASP A 301 5.26 -21.82 -0.97
CA ASP A 301 6.34 -22.79 -1.20
C ASP A 301 7.64 -22.15 -1.68
N ASP A 302 8.76 -22.75 -1.28
CA ASP A 302 10.12 -22.25 -1.53
C ASP A 302 10.58 -22.46 -3.00
N SER A 303 9.63 -22.54 -3.94
CA SER A 303 9.86 -22.70 -5.38
C SER A 303 10.29 -21.38 -6.02
N THR A 304 11.48 -20.91 -5.63
CA THR A 304 12.35 -20.02 -6.42
C THR A 304 11.67 -18.78 -7.04
N GLU A 305 11.11 -17.90 -6.22
CA GLU A 305 11.11 -16.48 -6.59
C GLU A 305 12.54 -15.95 -6.40
N SER A 306 13.16 -15.42 -7.45
CA SER A 306 14.46 -14.78 -7.37
C SER A 306 14.44 -13.59 -6.40
N VAL A 307 15.60 -13.27 -5.83
CA VAL A 307 15.83 -11.92 -5.29
C VAL A 307 15.68 -10.97 -6.47
N ASP A 308 14.83 -9.96 -6.31
CA ASP A 308 14.52 -8.97 -7.34
C ASP A 308 15.82 -8.33 -7.85
N GLU A 309 16.25 -8.68 -9.07
CA GLU A 309 17.46 -8.12 -9.71
C GLU A 309 17.32 -6.60 -9.94
N THR A 310 16.10 -6.06 -9.86
CA THR A 310 15.89 -4.62 -9.80
C THR A 310 16.22 -4.01 -8.42
N PHE A 311 16.72 -4.76 -7.44
CA PHE A 311 17.25 -4.14 -6.24
C PHE A 311 18.64 -3.53 -6.43
N ASP A 312 19.60 -4.25 -7.01
CA ASP A 312 21.02 -3.87 -6.98
C ASP A 312 21.37 -2.55 -7.71
N GLN A 313 20.49 -2.10 -8.59
CA GLN A 313 20.61 -0.84 -9.34
C GLN A 313 19.76 0.30 -8.72
N LEU A 314 19.39 0.21 -7.44
CA LEU A 314 18.79 1.33 -6.68
C LEU A 314 19.75 2.51 -6.48
N ASP A 315 21.05 2.28 -6.64
CA ASP A 315 22.11 3.26 -6.39
C ASP A 315 22.44 4.17 -7.59
N VAL A 316 21.73 4.04 -8.72
CA VAL A 316 21.88 5.00 -9.83
C VAL A 316 21.00 6.21 -9.54
N ASP A 317 21.65 7.33 -9.25
CA ASP A 317 21.07 8.60 -8.83
C ASP A 317 20.04 9.17 -9.82
N ASP A 318 18.76 8.82 -9.63
CA ASP A 318 17.64 9.36 -10.40
C ASP A 318 17.30 10.82 -10.00
N SER A 319 17.97 11.42 -8.99
CA SER A 319 17.73 12.81 -8.59
C SER A 319 18.20 13.84 -9.63
N GLN A 320 19.11 13.45 -10.54
CA GLN A 320 19.53 14.27 -11.67
C GLN A 320 18.65 14.13 -12.93
N ARG A 321 17.59 13.29 -12.92
CA ARG A 321 16.66 13.22 -14.03
C ARG A 321 15.52 14.22 -13.84
N SER A 322 15.56 15.31 -14.61
CA SER A 322 14.59 16.39 -14.56
C SER A 322 13.14 15.88 -14.69
N ILE A 323 12.36 16.11 -13.63
CA ILE A 323 10.95 15.71 -13.50
C ILE A 323 10.04 16.56 -14.42
N GLU A 324 10.54 17.70 -14.89
CA GLU A 324 9.85 18.72 -15.69
C GLU A 324 9.15 18.17 -16.95
N GLU A 325 9.69 17.13 -17.60
CA GLU A 325 9.11 16.56 -18.83
C GLU A 325 7.90 15.63 -18.60
N ASP A 326 7.62 15.20 -17.36
CA ASP A 326 6.49 14.28 -17.03
C ASP A 326 5.40 14.94 -16.16
N LEU A 327 5.53 16.26 -15.93
CA LEU A 327 4.61 17.19 -15.23
C LEU A 327 4.24 18.42 -16.08
N GLY A 328 4.21 18.28 -17.40
CA GLY A 328 3.78 19.35 -18.30
C GLY A 328 2.36 19.83 -17.96
N THR A 329 2.25 21.10 -17.60
CA THR A 329 1.05 21.82 -17.11
C THR A 329 0.37 21.22 -15.88
N ASP A 330 0.61 21.82 -14.71
CA ASP A 330 -0.51 22.43 -13.95
C ASP A 330 -0.07 23.53 -12.96
N GLY A 331 -1.00 24.41 -12.55
CA GLY A 331 -0.72 25.68 -11.86
C GLY A 331 -0.63 25.65 -10.32
N GLN A 332 0.05 26.65 -9.74
CA GLN A 332 0.30 26.77 -8.29
C GLN A 332 -0.94 27.16 -7.47
N HIS A 333 -0.94 26.79 -6.18
CA HIS A 333 -2.07 26.93 -5.25
C HIS A 333 -1.98 28.14 -4.31
N HIS A 334 -3.14 28.56 -3.78
CA HIS A 334 -3.30 28.94 -2.37
C HIS A 334 -4.46 28.13 -1.76
N LEU A 335 -4.45 27.96 -0.43
CA LEU A 335 -5.34 27.06 0.32
C LEU A 335 -5.83 27.72 1.61
N ASP A 336 -7.00 27.31 2.09
CA ASP A 336 -7.44 27.58 3.46
C ASP A 336 -8.28 26.42 4.06
N ARG A 337 -8.48 26.46 5.39
CA ARG A 337 -9.04 25.37 6.24
C ARG A 337 -10.57 25.54 6.46
N GLN A 338 -11.38 24.61 6.99
CA GLN A 338 -11.25 23.36 7.78
C GLN A 338 -12.52 22.46 7.48
N SER A 339 -12.99 21.36 8.12
CA SER A 339 -12.73 20.65 9.39
C SER A 339 -13.12 19.14 9.37
N SER A 340 -13.92 18.62 10.34
CA SER A 340 -14.30 17.20 10.61
C SER A 340 -15.53 17.17 11.56
N PRO A 341 -16.13 16.03 12.03
CA PRO A 341 -15.85 14.57 11.93
C PRO A 341 -17.15 13.76 11.56
N PRO A 342 -17.50 12.51 12.03
CA PRO A 342 -16.77 11.39 12.68
C PRO A 342 -17.04 9.93 12.17
N VAL A 343 -16.04 9.05 12.39
CA VAL A 343 -16.04 7.62 12.85
C VAL A 343 -17.13 6.60 12.38
N ALA A 344 -16.66 5.39 12.02
CA ALA A 344 -17.47 4.17 11.75
C ALA A 344 -16.97 2.90 12.51
N SER A 345 -17.54 1.71 12.25
CA SER A 345 -17.25 0.41 12.92
C SER A 345 -17.76 -0.78 12.08
N PRO A 346 -17.51 -2.07 12.42
CA PRO A 346 -16.25 -2.74 12.78
C PRO A 346 -15.85 -3.88 11.78
N VAL A 347 -14.66 -4.48 11.98
CA VAL A 347 -13.88 -5.25 10.97
C VAL A 347 -14.11 -6.78 10.95
N ARG A 348 -13.75 -7.48 9.86
CA ARG A 348 -13.80 -8.96 9.71
C ARG A 348 -12.57 -9.51 8.96
N THR A 349 -11.85 -10.47 9.54
CA THR A 349 -10.53 -10.95 9.02
C THR A 349 -10.58 -11.82 7.76
N ARG A 350 -9.51 -11.78 6.95
CA ARG A 350 -9.34 -12.48 5.66
C ARG A 350 -8.14 -13.45 5.68
N ARG A 351 -8.08 -14.37 4.71
CA ARG A 351 -6.94 -15.29 4.46
C ARG A 351 -6.35 -15.10 3.07
N ARG A 352 -5.11 -15.55 2.88
CA ARG A 352 -4.33 -15.47 1.64
C ARG A 352 -4.78 -16.52 0.63
N THR A 353 -5.39 -16.08 -0.48
CA THR A 353 -5.61 -16.90 -1.68
C THR A 353 -5.38 -16.03 -2.91
N ARG A 354 -4.23 -16.18 -3.57
CA ARG A 354 -4.07 -15.65 -4.94
C ARG A 354 -4.87 -16.55 -5.88
N ASN A 355 -5.73 -15.95 -6.69
CA ASN A 355 -6.19 -16.62 -7.90
C ASN A 355 -5.04 -16.60 -8.92
N THR A 356 -4.97 -17.66 -9.72
CA THR A 356 -4.16 -17.78 -10.94
C THR A 356 -4.70 -16.86 -12.04
#